data_AF-A0A820I3P8-F1
#
_entry.id   AF-A0A820I3P8-F1
#
_cell.length_a   1.000
_cell.length_b   1.000
_cell.length_c   1.000
_cell.angle_alpha   90.00
_cell.angle_beta   90.00
_cell.angle_gamma   90.00
#
_symmetry.space_group_name_H-M   'P 1'
#
loop_
_entity.id
_entity.type
_entity.pdbx_description
1 polymer ?
#
loop_
_entity_poly.entity_id
_entity_poly.type
_entity_poly.pdbx_seq_one_letter_code
_entity_poly.pdbx_strand_id
1 'polypeptide(L)' 'TFFAELSIYIRERNQTIHARENGSTKQIASKSCALALVRQLYHLNIIETFTGENKKKQIEKVNSPGCFLFF' A
#
# COMPACT_ATOMS: atom_id res chain seq x y z
N THR A 1 13.60 12.27 8.05
CA THR A 1 12.71 11.11 7.87
C THR A 1 11.32 11.49 8.28
N PHE A 2 10.33 11.19 7.44
CA PHE A 2 8.92 11.39 7.74
C PHE A 2 8.26 10.06 8.05
N PHE A 3 7.28 10.08 8.95
CA PHE A 3 6.47 8.93 9.29
C PHE A 3 5.04 9.20 8.86
N ALA A 4 4.41 8.19 8.26
CA ALA A 4 2.99 8.16 7.98
C ALA A 4 2.39 6.99 8.75
N GLU A 5 1.37 7.26 9.54
CA GLU A 5 0.58 6.26 10.24
C GLU A 5 -0.87 6.41 9.84
N LEU A 6 -1.56 5.29 9.63
CA LEU A 6 -2.98 5.30 9.31
C LEU A 6 -3.63 4.01 9.79
N SER A 7 -4.84 4.16 10.33
CA SER A 7 -5.62 3.07 10.91
C SER A 7 -7.03 3.13 10.32
N ILE A 8 -7.48 2.04 9.70
CA ILE A 8 -8.81 1.96 9.07
C ILE A 8 -9.60 0.86 9.75
N TYR A 9 -10.79 1.19 10.21
CA TYR A 9 -11.74 0.22 10.72
C TYR A 9 -12.59 -0.36 9.59
N ILE A 10 -12.67 -1.68 9.52
CA ILE A 10 -13.42 -2.39 8.47
C ILE A 10 -14.65 -3.02 9.11
N ARG A 11 -15.81 -2.51 8.72
CA ARG A 11 -17.09 -2.97 9.26
C ARG A 11 -17.37 -4.44 8.93
N GLU A 12 -17.01 -4.89 7.73
CA GLU A 12 -17.30 -6.26 7.27
C GLU A 12 -16.51 -7.33 8.03
N ARG A 13 -15.33 -7.00 8.54
CA ARG A 13 -14.47 -7.89 9.32
C ARG A 13 -14.43 -7.57 10.81
N ASN A 14 -15.15 -6.52 11.25
CA ASN A 14 -15.17 -6.02 12.62
C ASN A 14 -13.75 -5.87 13.21
N GLN A 15 -12.80 -5.43 12.37
CA GLN A 15 -11.37 -5.37 12.71
C GLN A 15 -10.77 -4.05 12.20
N THR A 16 -9.83 -3.51 12.95
CA THR A 16 -9.02 -2.36 12.56
C THR A 16 -7.70 -2.81 11.96
N ILE A 17 -7.39 -2.29 10.78
CA ILE A 17 -6.09 -2.49 10.12
C ILE A 17 -5.24 -1.25 10.35
N HIS A 18 -3.98 -1.48 10.71
CA HIS A 18 -3.02 -0.45 11.02
C HIS A 18 -1.80 -0.59 10.12
N ALA A 19 -1.34 0.53 9.55
CA ALA A 19 -0.07 0.61 8.85
C ALA A 19 0.72 1.83 9.33
N ARG A 20 2.03 1.64 9.43
CA ARG A 20 2.97 2.71 9.76
C ARG A 20 4.22 2.51 8.94
N GLU A 21 4.55 3.51 8.14
CA GLU A 21 5.71 3.47 7.26
C GLU A 21 6.51 4.77 7.35
N ASN A 22 7.77 4.69 6.98
CA ASN A 22 8.67 5.84 6.93
C ASN A 22 9.06 6.18 5.49
N GLY A 23 9.56 7.40 5.29
CA GLY A 23 10.02 7.85 3.99
C GLY A 23 10.95 9.06 4.08
N SER A 24 11.73 9.25 3.03
CA SER A 24 12.61 10.43 2.87
C SER A 24 11.81 11.72 2.68
N THR A 25 10.63 11.63 2.04
CA THR A 25 9.70 12.74 1.79
C THR A 25 8.30 12.39 2.28
N LYS A 26 7.50 13.38 2.68
CA LYS A 26 6.08 13.19 3.08
C LYS A 26 5.28 12.37 2.05
N GLN A 27 5.50 12.62 0.76
CA GLN A 27 4.85 11.89 -0.33
C GLN A 27 5.24 10.42 -0.37
N ILE A 28 6.53 10.09 -0.21
CA ILE A 28 7.02 8.71 -0.22
C ILE A 28 6.50 7.95 1.00
N ALA A 29 6.57 8.55 2.19
CA ALA A 29 6.02 7.96 3.40
C ALA A 29 4.52 7.64 3.25
N SER A 30 3.75 8.56 2.66
CA SER A 30 2.32 8.35 2.39
C SER A 30 2.07 7.24 1.36
N LYS A 31 2.86 7.15 0.29
CA LYS A 31 2.73 6.09 -0.74
C LYS A 31 3.03 4.72 -0.14
N SER A 32 4.11 4.60 0.63
CA SER A 32 4.47 3.35 1.31
C SER A 32 3.39 2.93 2.31
N CYS A 33 2.87 3.88 3.10
CA CYS A 33 1.79 3.60 4.05
C CYS A 33 0.51 3.12 3.35
N ALA A 34 0.13 3.73 2.23
CA ALA A 34 -1.03 3.30 1.45
C ALA A 34 -0.85 1.90 0.86
N LEU A 35 0.33 1.59 0.33
CA LEU A 35 0.64 0.27 -0.24
C LEU A 35 0.52 -0.84 0.82
N ALA A 36 1.03 -0.60 2.03
CA ALA A 36 0.94 -1.56 3.13
C ALA A 36 -0.53 -1.90 3.47
N LEU A 37 -1.41 -0.90 3.50
CA LEU A 37 -2.84 -1.09 3.75
C LEU A 37 -3.54 -1.84 2.63
N VAL A 38 -3.30 -1.46 1.37
CA VAL A 38 -3.90 -2.11 0.20
C VAL A 38 -3.52 -3.59 0.16
N ARG A 39 -2.26 -3.93 0.45
CA ARG A 39 -1.82 -5.33 0.54
C ARG A 39 -2.56 -6.10 1.62
N GLN A 40 -2.71 -5.52 2.81
CA GLN A 40 -3.45 -6.15 3.92
C GLN A 40 -4.92 -6.36 3.56
N LEU A 41 -5.56 -5.36 2.94
CA LEU A 41 -6.95 -5.45 2.49
C LEU A 41 -7.16 -6.51 1.41
N TYR A 42 -6.21 -6.65 0.49
CA TYR A 42 -6.25 -7.64 -0.57
C TYR A 42 -6.18 -9.07 -0.02
N HIS A 43 -5.27 -9.35 0.93
CA HIS A 43 -5.21 -10.66 1.57
C HIS A 43 -6.45 -11.00 2.41
N LEU A 44 -7.19 -9.99 2.85
CA LEU A 44 -8.48 -10.16 3.53
C LEU A 44 -9.65 -10.26 2.55
N ASN A 45 -9.40 -10.27 1.23
CA ASN A 45 -10.40 -10.32 0.16
C ASN A 45 -11.47 -9.23 0.29
N ILE A 46 -11.14 -8.07 0.87
CA ILE A 46 -12.05 -6.92 0.98
C ILE A 46 -12.02 -6.10 -0.32
N ILE A 47 -10.88 -6.11 -0.99
CA ILE A 47 -10.67 -5.47 -2.29
C ILE A 47 -10.31 -6.54 -3.33
N GLU A 48 -10.73 -6.32 -4.56
CA GLU A 48 -10.51 -7.23 -5.68
C GLU A 48 -9.17 -6.96 -6.39
N THR A 49 -8.76 -7.91 -7.24
CA THR A 49 -7.61 -7.72 -8.14
C THR A 49 -7.82 -6.53 -9.06
N PHE A 50 -6.78 -5.72 -9.23
CA PHE A 50 -6.83 -4.65 -10.22
C PHE A 50 -6.72 -5.24 -11.64
N THR A 51 -7.72 -5.02 -12.49
CA THR A 51 -7.80 -5.56 -13.87
C THR A 51 -7.54 -4.53 -14.98
N GLY A 52 -7.25 -3.28 -14.64
CA GLY A 52 -7.07 -2.20 -15.61
C GLY A 52 -5.71 -2.19 -16.33
N GLU A 53 -5.63 -1.53 -17.49
CA GLU A 53 -4.37 -1.31 -18.21
C GLU A 53 -3.50 -0.27 -17.49
N ASN A 54 -2.27 -0.67 -17.16
CA ASN A 54 -1.29 0.21 -16.52
C ASN A 54 -0.72 1.19 -17.56
N LYS A 55 -1.28 2.41 -17.63
CA LYS A 55 -0.75 3.47 -18.48
C LYS A 55 0.63 3.88 -17.93
N LYS A 56 1.70 3.34 -18.51
CA LYS A 56 3.10 3.55 -18.09
C LYS A 56 3.43 5.04 -18.02
N LYS A 57 3.34 5.64 -16.84
CA LYS A 57 4.14 6.82 -16.47
C LYS A 57 5.37 6.31 -15.75
N GLN A 58 6.54 6.75 -16.22
CA GLN A 58 7.85 6.28 -15.79
C GLN A 58 7.96 6.21 -14.26
N ILE A 59 8.22 5.01 -13.75
CA ILE A 59 8.34 4.71 -12.32
C ILE A 59 9.78 5.02 -11.91
N GLU A 60 9.94 5.93 -10.95
CA GLU A 60 11.17 6.12 -10.19
C GLU A 60 11.60 4.77 -9.61
N LYS A 61 12.82 4.35 -9.95
CA LYS A 61 13.43 3.09 -9.53
C LYS A 61 13.55 3.03 -8.00
N VAL A 62 12.64 2.34 -7.32
CA VAL A 62 12.86 1.86 -5.96
C VAL A 62 13.51 0.48 -6.05
N ASN A 63 14.83 0.47 -5.94
CA ASN A 63 15.64 -0.74 -5.85
C ASN A 63 15.50 -1.36 -4.45
N SER A 64 14.70 -2.42 -4.33
CA SER A 64 14.94 -3.51 -3.37
C SER A 64 14.25 -4.79 -3.84
N PRO A 65 14.92 -5.95 -3.69
CA PRO A 65 14.65 -7.16 -4.45
C PRO A 65 13.38 -7.83 -3.93
N GLY A 66 12.33 -7.75 -4.74
CA GLY A 66 11.04 -8.29 -4.38
C GLY A 66 10.11 -8.21 -5.57
N CYS A 67 10.44 -8.95 -6.63
CA CYS A 67 9.44 -9.48 -7.53
C CYS A 67 8.48 -10.33 -6.68
N PHE A 68 7.48 -9.70 -6.06
CA PHE A 68 6.45 -10.41 -5.31
C PHE A 68 5.11 -9.95 -5.84
N LEU A 69 4.70 -10.73 -6.85
CA LEU A 69 3.34 -11.01 -7.27
C LEU A 69 2.39 -9.82 -7.33
N PHE A 70 2.18 -9.35 -8.55
CA PHE A 70 0.87 -8.90 -9.03
C PHE A 70 0.07 -8.03 -8.04
N PHE A 71 0.68 -6.93 -7.59
CA PHE A 71 0.00 -5.67 -7.23
C PHE A 71 1.01 -4.51 -7.23
#